data_AF-A0A8T7F553-F1
#
_entry.id   AF-A0A8T7F553-F1
#
_cell.length_a   1.000
_cell.length_b   1.000
_cell.length_c   1.000
_cell.angle_alpha   90.00
_cell.angle_beta   90.00
_cell.angle_gamma   90.00
#
_symmetry.space_group_name_H-M   'P 1'
#
loop_
_entity.id
_entity.type
_entity.pdbx_description
1 polymer ?
#
loop_
_entity_poly.entity_id
_entity_poly.type
_entity_poly.pdbx_seq_one_letter_code
_entity_poly.pdbx_strand_id
1 'polypeptide(L)'
;MNRQLDAAMVFLLLTIVFGLIYNDLRKEAIAAGDDSIESILRDDDEETKDWYSDRWQKKVTESLYYLAATGGCGLLTLILGVKGLDRYKKDKKQAKYDLEERRHQELLEATRQANRPPPVQERSRPSILYTSHPQPLTPAPPTIEQILSEAQRVYKNGNIKMAISLLETTNDPRAQKVLAKLRAMKK
;
A
#
# COMPACT_ATOMS: atom_id res chain seq x y z
N MET A 1 1.75 3.95 -18.60
CA MET A 1 2.38 4.94 -17.69
C MET A 1 3.69 4.47 -17.06
N ASN A 2 3.91 3.17 -16.78
CA ASN A 2 5.15 2.74 -16.07
C ASN A 2 6.45 2.83 -16.89
N ARG A 3 6.42 2.56 -18.21
CA ARG A 3 7.64 2.57 -19.05
C ARG A 3 8.34 3.94 -19.15
N GLN A 4 7.60 5.05 -19.04
CA GLN A 4 8.18 6.40 -19.05
C GLN A 4 8.90 6.72 -17.74
N LEU A 5 8.42 6.18 -16.62
CA LEU A 5 9.03 6.38 -15.31
C LEU A 5 10.33 5.59 -15.18
N ASP A 6 10.36 4.37 -15.72
CA ASP A 6 11.57 3.54 -15.78
C ASP A 6 12.67 4.20 -16.63
N ALA A 7 12.31 4.75 -17.79
CA ALA A 7 13.25 5.47 -18.66
C ALA A 7 13.80 6.75 -18.01
N ALA A 8 12.96 7.51 -17.29
CA ALA A 8 13.39 8.71 -16.59
C ALA A 8 14.35 8.40 -15.43
N MET A 9 14.12 7.31 -14.68
CA MET A 9 15.06 6.87 -13.63
C MET A 9 16.40 6.41 -14.21
N VAL A 10 16.40 5.69 -15.33
CA VAL A 10 17.64 5.29 -16.01
C VAL A 10 18.40 6.52 -16.51
N PHE A 11 17.69 7.48 -17.11
CA PHE A 11 18.29 8.72 -17.58
C PHE A 11 18.94 9.52 -16.44
N LEU A 12 18.22 9.69 -15.33
CA LEU A 12 18.73 10.40 -14.14
C LEU A 12 20.00 9.74 -13.58
N LEU A 13 20.02 8.40 -13.50
CA LEU A 13 21.20 7.64 -13.07
C LEU A 13 22.40 7.86 -13.99
N LEU A 14 22.19 7.84 -15.31
CA LEU A 14 23.25 8.10 -16.28
C LEU A 14 23.79 9.52 -16.16
N THR A 15 22.92 10.52 -15.96
CA THR A 15 23.35 11.92 -15.75
C THR A 15 24.23 12.07 -14.52
N ILE A 16 23.87 11.44 -13.40
CA ILE A 16 24.65 11.48 -12.16
C ILE A 16 26.02 10.84 -12.36
N VAL A 17 26.08 9.67 -13.01
CA VAL A 17 27.34 8.95 -13.28
C VAL A 17 28.26 9.78 -14.18
N PHE A 18 27.73 10.36 -15.27
CA PHE A 18 28.49 11.25 -16.13
C PHE A 18 29.03 12.48 -15.39
N GLY A 19 28.22 13.07 -14.51
CA GLY A 19 28.63 14.22 -13.69
C GLY A 19 29.76 13.90 -12.70
N LEU A 20 29.79 12.69 -12.14
CA LEU A 20 30.87 12.24 -11.26
C LEU A 20 32.17 12.01 -12.04
N ILE A 21 32.11 11.31 -13.17
CA ILE A 21 33.28 11.07 -14.04
C ILE A 21 33.89 12.40 -14.51
N TYR A 22 33.04 13.33 -14.96
CA TYR A 22 33.48 14.65 -15.42
C TYR A 22 34.20 15.43 -14.30
N ASN A 23 33.65 15.43 -13.08
CA ASN A 23 34.27 16.11 -11.95
C ASN A 23 35.62 15.50 -11.55
N ASP A 24 35.77 14.18 -11.63
CA ASP A 24 37.03 13.52 -11.30
C ASP A 24 38.10 13.77 -12.36
N LEU A 25 37.76 13.70 -13.64
CA LEU A 25 38.69 14.06 -14.72
C LEU A 25 39.09 15.52 -14.66
N ARG A 26 38.17 16.41 -14.30
CA ARG A 26 38.49 17.82 -14.04
C ARG A 26 39.50 17.99 -12.91
N LYS A 27 39.36 17.25 -11.80
CA LYS A 27 40.34 17.28 -10.71
C LYS A 27 41.69 16.72 -11.12
N GLU A 28 41.71 15.63 -11.88
CA GLU A 28 42.96 15.03 -12.38
C GLU A 28 43.67 15.96 -13.38
N ALA A 29 42.95 16.63 -14.27
CA ALA A 29 43.52 17.62 -15.20
C ALA A 29 44.14 18.82 -14.47
N ILE A 30 43.42 19.39 -13.50
CA ILE A 30 43.94 20.48 -12.65
C ILE A 30 45.18 20.02 -11.88
N ALA A 31 45.20 18.78 -11.37
CA ALA A 31 46.35 18.23 -10.66
C ALA A 31 47.57 17.97 -11.57
N ALA A 32 47.34 17.77 -12.88
CA ALA A 32 48.40 17.64 -13.88
C ALA A 32 48.99 18.99 -14.33
N GLY A 33 48.49 20.12 -13.81
CA GLY A 33 48.94 21.46 -14.19
C GLY A 33 48.31 21.99 -15.48
N ASP A 34 47.22 21.38 -15.92
CA ASP A 34 46.47 21.77 -17.10
C ASP A 34 45.23 22.56 -16.66
N ASP A 35 45.39 23.88 -16.58
CA ASP A 35 44.49 24.78 -15.85
C ASP A 35 43.11 24.94 -16.52
N SER A 36 42.90 24.37 -17.72
CA SER A 36 41.59 24.44 -18.37
C SER A 36 41.25 23.18 -19.17
N ILE A 37 40.13 22.54 -18.84
CA ILE A 37 39.45 21.60 -19.77
C ILE A 37 39.21 22.25 -21.14
N GLU A 38 39.17 23.59 -21.19
CA GLU A 38 39.04 24.39 -22.41
C GLU A 38 40.28 24.32 -23.33
N SER A 39 41.51 24.13 -22.82
CA SER A 39 42.70 23.86 -23.63
C SER A 39 42.64 22.45 -24.21
N ILE A 40 42.28 21.44 -23.41
CA ILE A 40 42.11 20.05 -23.89
C ILE A 40 41.03 19.93 -25.00
N LEU A 41 39.99 20.77 -24.98
CA LEU A 41 38.94 20.79 -26.00
C LEU A 41 39.26 21.67 -27.22
N ARG A 42 40.27 22.55 -27.14
CA ARG A 42 40.63 23.50 -28.21
C ARG A 42 42.01 23.25 -28.83
N ASP A 43 42.93 22.60 -28.13
CA ASP A 43 44.23 22.23 -28.67
C ASP A 43 44.09 21.00 -29.54
N ASP A 44 44.59 21.12 -30.77
CA ASP A 44 44.61 20.05 -31.77
C ASP A 44 45.73 19.03 -31.55
N ASP A 45 46.39 19.08 -30.39
CA ASP A 45 47.47 18.16 -30.03
C ASP A 45 46.92 16.74 -29.81
N GLU A 46 47.28 15.83 -30.72
CA GLU A 46 46.85 14.43 -30.69
C GLU A 46 47.27 13.75 -29.38
N GLU A 47 48.42 14.11 -28.81
CA GLU A 47 48.94 13.48 -27.58
C GLU A 47 48.05 13.78 -26.36
N THR A 48 47.54 15.00 -26.26
CA THR A 48 46.62 15.43 -25.18
C THR A 48 45.23 14.78 -25.34
N LYS A 49 44.75 14.64 -26.58
CA LYS A 49 43.48 13.96 -26.89
C LYS A 49 43.52 12.46 -26.60
N ASP A 50 44.63 11.81 -26.91
CA ASP A 50 44.85 10.39 -26.64
C ASP A 50 44.93 10.12 -25.14
N TRP A 51 45.70 10.95 -24.42
CA TRP A 51 45.80 10.87 -22.96
C TRP A 51 44.43 11.01 -22.27
N TYR A 52 43.62 11.99 -22.71
CA TYR A 52 42.28 12.20 -22.15
C TYR A 52 41.31 11.07 -22.51
N SER A 53 41.34 10.58 -23.76
CA SER A 53 40.48 9.48 -24.22
C SER A 53 40.76 8.18 -23.45
N ASP A 54 42.03 7.84 -23.24
CA ASP A 54 42.42 6.64 -22.50
C ASP A 54 41.96 6.71 -21.03
N ARG A 55 42.14 7.87 -20.38
CA ARG A 55 41.69 8.06 -18.99
C ARG A 55 40.18 8.11 -18.88
N TRP A 56 39.50 8.79 -19.80
CA TRP A 56 38.04 8.83 -19.87
C TRP A 56 37.48 7.41 -20.03
N GLN A 57 37.98 6.65 -21.00
CA GLN A 57 37.53 5.28 -21.25
C GLN A 57 37.78 4.38 -20.04
N LYS A 58 38.95 4.48 -19.39
CA LYS A 58 39.27 3.73 -18.18
C LYS A 58 38.31 4.06 -17.03
N LYS A 59 38.07 5.35 -16.75
CA LYS A 59 37.18 5.80 -15.66
C LYS A 59 35.72 5.48 -15.92
N VAL A 60 35.26 5.61 -17.17
CA VAL A 60 33.91 5.19 -17.58
C VAL A 60 33.76 3.69 -17.38
N THR A 61 34.75 2.90 -17.79
CA THR A 61 34.72 1.44 -17.65
C THR A 61 34.72 1.04 -16.17
N GLU A 62 35.62 1.60 -15.35
CA GLU A 62 35.67 1.37 -13.90
C GLU A 62 34.35 1.78 -13.21
N SER A 63 33.81 2.95 -13.56
CA SER A 63 32.54 3.44 -13.01
C SER A 63 31.36 2.59 -13.45
N LEU A 64 31.33 2.10 -14.70
CA LEU A 64 30.32 1.18 -15.18
C LEU A 64 30.43 -0.20 -14.51
N TYR A 65 31.64 -0.69 -14.25
CA TYR A 65 31.85 -1.91 -13.46
C TYR A 65 31.39 -1.73 -12.01
N TYR A 66 31.74 -0.61 -11.38
CA TYR A 66 31.26 -0.26 -10.05
C TYR A 66 29.74 -0.11 -10.03
N LEU A 67 29.14 0.54 -11.03
CA LEU A 67 27.69 0.70 -11.17
C LEU A 67 27.02 -0.65 -11.48
N ALA A 68 27.64 -1.55 -12.22
CA ALA A 68 27.12 -2.89 -12.44
C ALA A 68 27.16 -3.70 -11.13
N ALA A 69 28.24 -3.58 -10.35
CA ALA A 69 28.39 -4.27 -9.06
C ALA A 69 27.49 -3.69 -7.96
N THR A 70 27.45 -2.36 -7.81
CA THR A 70 26.68 -1.65 -6.77
C THR A 70 25.26 -1.33 -7.21
N GLY A 71 25.06 -0.91 -8.45
CA GLY A 71 23.74 -0.71 -9.06
C GLY A 71 23.01 -2.02 -9.37
N GLY A 72 23.72 -3.13 -9.60
CA GLY A 72 23.12 -4.47 -9.60
C GLY A 72 22.53 -4.85 -8.24
N CYS A 73 23.27 -4.58 -7.16
CA CYS A 73 22.79 -4.75 -5.78
C CYS A 73 21.66 -3.76 -5.43
N GLY A 74 21.78 -2.50 -5.85
CA GLY A 74 20.77 -1.45 -5.65
C GLY A 74 19.46 -1.74 -6.38
N LEU A 75 19.52 -2.21 -7.62
CA LEU A 75 18.37 -2.63 -8.41
C LEU A 75 17.71 -3.88 -7.82
N LEU A 76 18.51 -4.87 -7.38
CA LEU A 76 17.99 -6.05 -6.68
C LEU A 76 17.30 -5.66 -5.37
N THR A 77 17.89 -4.74 -4.59
CA THR A 77 17.31 -4.22 -3.35
C THR A 77 16.03 -3.43 -3.62
N LEU A 78 15.97 -2.65 -4.69
CA LEU A 78 14.76 -1.92 -5.10
C LEU A 78 13.65 -2.89 -5.52
N ILE A 79 13.97 -3.91 -6.31
CA ILE A 79 13.01 -4.94 -6.75
C ILE A 79 12.48 -5.74 -5.56
N LEU A 80 13.37 -6.14 -4.63
CA LEU A 80 12.99 -6.83 -3.39
C LEU A 80 12.20 -5.91 -2.45
N GLY A 81 12.59 -4.64 -2.34
CA GLY A 81 11.89 -3.61 -1.57
C GLY A 81 10.49 -3.35 -2.11
N VAL A 82 10.32 -3.22 -3.43
CA VAL A 82 9.02 -3.02 -4.07
C VAL A 82 8.15 -4.27 -3.92
N LYS A 83 8.67 -5.48 -4.13
CA LYS A 83 7.92 -6.74 -3.88
C LYS A 83 7.55 -6.91 -2.41
N GLY A 84 8.45 -6.53 -1.49
CA GLY A 84 8.21 -6.54 -0.05
C GLY A 84 7.12 -5.55 0.37
N LEU A 85 7.14 -4.34 -0.19
CA LEU A 85 6.12 -3.32 0.07
C LEU A 85 4.73 -3.75 -0.43
N ASP A 86 4.69 -4.44 -1.57
CA ASP A 86 3.45 -4.93 -2.17
C ASP A 86 2.84 -6.08 -1.36
N ARG A 87 3.67 -6.99 -0.83
CA ARG A 87 3.25 -8.00 0.15
C ARG A 87 2.74 -7.34 1.43
N TYR A 88 3.51 -6.42 2.00
CA TYR A 88 3.11 -5.69 3.22
C TYR A 88 1.75 -4.98 3.06
N LYS A 89 1.49 -4.34 1.92
CA LYS A 89 0.19 -3.70 1.64
C LYS A 89 -0.95 -4.71 1.56
N LYS A 90 -0.71 -5.90 1.00
CA LYS A 90 -1.71 -6.99 0.96
C LYS A 90 -1.97 -7.53 2.36
N ASP A 91 -0.92 -7.80 3.12
CA ASP A 91 -1.00 -8.34 4.48
C ASP A 91 -1.75 -7.37 5.41
N LYS A 92 -1.48 -6.06 5.30
CA LYS A 92 -2.19 -5.03 6.06
C LYS A 92 -3.69 -4.96 5.73
N LYS A 93 -4.07 -5.16 4.46
CA LYS A 93 -5.48 -5.19 4.06
C LYS A 93 -6.17 -6.45 4.58
N GLN A 94 -5.50 -7.60 4.51
CA GLN A 94 -6.02 -8.86 5.01
C GLN A 94 -6.23 -8.81 6.52
N ALA A 95 -5.25 -8.32 7.27
CA ALA A 95 -5.36 -8.18 8.73
C ALA A 95 -6.54 -7.30 9.16
N LYS A 96 -6.85 -6.25 8.38
CA LYS A 96 -8.03 -5.41 8.65
C LYS A 96 -9.34 -6.16 8.37
N TYR A 97 -9.39 -6.92 7.27
CA TYR A 97 -10.55 -7.73 6.91
C TYR A 97 -10.83 -8.80 7.96
N ASP A 98 -9.80 -9.51 8.40
CA ASP A 98 -9.92 -10.57 9.42
C ASP A 98 -10.43 -10.01 10.76
N LEU A 99 -10.00 -8.80 11.13
CA LEU A 99 -10.49 -8.09 12.34
C LEU A 99 -11.96 -7.69 12.23
N GLU A 100 -12.38 -7.20 11.05
CA GLU A 100 -13.78 -6.84 10.79
C GLU A 100 -14.68 -8.09 10.75
N GLU A 101 -14.19 -9.20 10.20
CA GLU A 101 -14.92 -10.48 10.17
C GLU A 101 -15.14 -11.05 11.58
N ARG A 102 -14.14 -11.00 12.46
CA ARG A 102 -14.29 -11.41 13.87
C ARG A 102 -15.35 -10.60 14.60
N ARG A 103 -15.32 -9.26 14.47
CA ARG A 103 -16.35 -8.39 15.08
C ARG A 103 -17.74 -8.71 14.56
N HIS A 104 -17.87 -9.06 13.28
CA HIS A 104 -19.14 -9.44 12.70
C HIS A 104 -19.66 -10.76 13.27
N GLN A 105 -18.78 -11.77 13.46
CA GLN A 105 -19.16 -13.04 14.08
C GLN A 105 -19.61 -12.86 15.54
N GLU A 106 -18.90 -12.03 16.32
CA GLU A 106 -19.27 -11.71 17.70
C GLU A 106 -20.68 -11.08 17.78
N LEU A 107 -21.00 -10.16 16.86
CA LEU A 107 -22.33 -9.54 16.78
C LEU A 107 -23.43 -10.54 16.42
N LEU A 108 -23.17 -11.43 15.45
CA LEU A 108 -24.12 -12.47 15.07
C LEU A 108 -24.36 -13.47 16.20
N GLU A 109 -23.32 -13.82 16.95
CA GLU A 109 -23.42 -14.71 18.09
C GLU A 109 -24.21 -14.07 19.24
N ALA A 110 -23.92 -12.81 19.58
CA ALA A 110 -24.70 -12.04 20.54
C ALA A 110 -26.19 -11.97 20.13
N THR A 111 -26.47 -11.77 18.84
CA THR A 111 -27.84 -11.75 18.30
C THR A 111 -28.51 -13.12 18.39
N ARG A 112 -27.79 -14.21 18.10
CA ARG A 112 -28.32 -15.58 18.27
C ARG A 112 -28.63 -15.89 19.73
N GLN A 113 -27.78 -15.46 20.66
CA GLN A 113 -28.02 -15.67 22.09
C GLN A 113 -29.25 -14.87 22.58
N ALA A 114 -29.44 -13.64 22.09
CA ALA A 114 -30.62 -12.84 22.40
C ALA A 114 -31.92 -13.45 21.84
N ASN A 115 -31.84 -14.13 20.70
CA ASN A 115 -33.00 -14.77 20.05
C ASN A 115 -33.16 -16.26 20.40
N ARG A 116 -32.36 -16.82 21.33
CA ARG A 116 -32.66 -18.16 21.83
C ARG A 116 -33.98 -18.09 22.58
N PRO A 117 -34.98 -18.93 22.22
CA PRO A 117 -36.19 -19.03 23.01
C PRO A 117 -35.78 -19.33 24.45
N PRO A 118 -36.36 -18.65 25.45
CA PRO A 118 -36.03 -18.88 26.84
C PRO A 118 -36.11 -20.40 27.09
N PRO A 119 -35.12 -21.00 27.77
CA PRO A 119 -35.15 -22.43 28.07
C PRO A 119 -36.52 -22.73 28.62
N VAL A 120 -37.23 -23.66 28.00
CA VAL A 120 -38.55 -24.11 28.44
C VAL A 120 -38.34 -24.59 29.86
N GLN A 121 -38.66 -23.73 30.81
CA GLN A 121 -38.63 -24.06 32.23
C GLN A 121 -39.73 -25.09 32.41
N GLU A 122 -39.36 -26.36 32.39
CA GLU A 122 -40.22 -27.44 32.83
C GLU A 122 -40.68 -27.10 34.25
N ARG A 123 -41.93 -26.64 34.35
CA ARG A 123 -42.56 -26.20 35.58
C ARG A 123 -42.71 -27.40 36.52
N SER A 124 -41.68 -27.69 37.28
CA SER A 124 -41.73 -28.54 38.46
C SER A 124 -41.17 -27.77 39.66
N ARG A 125 -42.04 -26.91 40.20
CA ARG A 125 -42.18 -26.37 41.58
C ARG A 125 -40.95 -26.07 42.48
N PRO A 126 -41.12 -25.14 43.43
CA PRO A 126 -40.15 -24.07 43.69
C PRO A 126 -39.14 -24.41 44.77
N SER A 127 -37.94 -23.85 44.64
CA SER A 127 -37.11 -23.47 45.78
C SER A 127 -36.44 -22.16 45.41
N ILE A 128 -36.99 -21.09 45.98
CA ILE A 128 -36.46 -19.72 45.87
C ILE A 128 -35.18 -19.70 46.71
N LEU A 129 -34.03 -19.56 46.06
CA LEU A 129 -32.87 -18.90 46.68
C LEU A 129 -32.54 -17.68 45.83
N TYR A 130 -32.68 -16.50 46.43
CA TYR A 130 -32.26 -15.23 45.86
C TYR A 130 -30.75 -15.27 45.62
N THR A 131 -30.33 -15.38 44.36
CA THR A 131 -28.99 -14.95 43.97
C THR A 131 -29.14 -13.82 42.97
N SER A 132 -28.79 -12.63 43.42
CA SER A 132 -28.63 -11.39 42.68
C SER A 132 -27.50 -11.55 41.65
N HIS A 133 -27.78 -12.22 40.54
CA HIS A 133 -26.98 -12.08 39.34
C HIS A 133 -27.51 -10.86 38.55
N PRO A 134 -26.67 -9.85 38.27
CA PRO A 134 -27.08 -8.74 37.41
C PRO A 134 -27.38 -9.29 36.02
N GLN A 135 -28.63 -9.16 35.59
CA GLN A 135 -29.06 -9.45 34.25
C GLN A 135 -28.24 -8.56 33.30
N PRO A 136 -27.39 -9.11 32.41
CA PRO A 136 -26.69 -8.29 31.44
C PRO A 136 -27.74 -7.63 30.54
N LEU A 137 -27.68 -6.31 30.44
CA LEU A 137 -28.46 -5.52 29.49
C LEU A 137 -28.19 -6.09 28.09
N THR A 138 -29.13 -6.86 27.56
CA THR A 138 -29.09 -7.34 26.18
C THR A 138 -29.00 -6.13 25.25
N PRO A 139 -28.04 -6.08 24.30
CA PRO A 139 -27.91 -4.95 23.41
C PRO A 139 -29.21 -4.80 22.62
N ALA A 140 -29.79 -3.60 22.66
CA ALA A 140 -30.99 -3.29 21.91
C ALA A 140 -30.74 -3.53 20.42
N PRO A 141 -31.72 -4.06 19.66
CA PRO A 141 -31.58 -4.22 18.23
C PRO A 141 -31.21 -2.89 17.58
N PRO A 142 -30.31 -2.89 16.58
CA PRO A 142 -29.86 -1.66 15.96
C PRO A 142 -31.04 -0.93 15.31
N THR A 143 -31.09 0.38 15.49
CA THR A 143 -32.16 1.20 14.91
C THR A 143 -32.00 1.26 13.39
N ILE A 144 -33.10 1.54 12.68
CA ILE A 144 -33.07 1.72 11.22
C ILE A 144 -32.04 2.80 10.82
N GLU A 145 -31.91 3.86 11.63
CA GLU A 145 -30.92 4.92 11.39
C GLU A 145 -29.48 4.42 11.51
N GLN A 146 -29.19 3.52 12.47
CA GLN A 146 -27.88 2.89 12.61
C GLN A 146 -27.58 2.02 11.39
N ILE A 147 -28.55 1.25 10.89
CA ILE A 147 -28.41 0.42 9.68
C ILE A 147 -28.11 1.28 8.45
N LEU A 148 -28.84 2.39 8.27
CA LEU A 148 -28.64 3.31 7.14
C LEU A 148 -27.27 4.02 7.20
N SER A 149 -26.88 4.49 8.39
CA SER A 149 -25.57 5.13 8.62
C SER A 149 -24.41 4.18 8.33
N GLU A 150 -24.54 2.94 8.79
CA GLU A 150 -23.52 1.90 8.60
C GLU A 150 -23.44 1.47 7.13
N ALA A 151 -24.57 1.28 6.46
CA ALA A 151 -24.61 1.00 5.03
C ALA A 151 -23.94 2.11 4.20
N GLN A 152 -24.17 3.38 4.57
CA GLN A 152 -23.52 4.53 3.92
C GLN A 152 -22.01 4.55 4.15
N ARG A 153 -21.55 4.26 5.38
CA ARG A 153 -20.13 4.17 5.74
C ARG A 153 -19.42 3.09 4.94
N VAL A 154 -20.02 1.90 4.88
CA VAL A 154 -19.50 0.73 4.16
C VAL A 154 -19.45 1.00 2.65
N TYR A 155 -20.47 1.68 2.10
CA TYR A 155 -20.47 2.11 0.71
C TYR A 155 -19.34 3.12 0.41
N LYS A 156 -19.14 4.14 1.25
CA LYS A 156 -18.03 5.11 1.10
C LYS A 156 -16.65 4.44 1.14
N ASN A 157 -16.53 3.32 1.86
CA ASN A 157 -15.31 2.52 1.92
C ASN A 157 -15.13 1.58 0.70
N GLY A 158 -16.05 1.64 -0.29
CA GLY A 158 -15.96 0.89 -1.54
C GLY A 158 -16.52 -0.54 -1.49
N ASN A 159 -17.11 -0.97 -0.36
CA ASN A 159 -17.66 -2.33 -0.22
C ASN A 159 -19.17 -2.37 -0.54
N ILE A 160 -19.49 -2.28 -1.83
CA ILE A 160 -20.87 -2.21 -2.33
C ILE A 160 -21.68 -3.46 -1.95
N LYS A 161 -21.06 -4.66 -1.98
CA LYS A 161 -21.74 -5.93 -1.65
C LYS A 161 -22.23 -5.94 -0.20
N MET A 162 -21.40 -5.45 0.72
CA MET A 162 -21.72 -5.41 2.14
C MET A 162 -22.74 -4.31 2.46
N ALA A 163 -22.67 -3.16 1.78
CA ALA A 163 -23.71 -2.13 1.87
C ALA A 163 -25.08 -2.63 1.41
N ILE A 164 -25.14 -3.43 0.32
CA ILE A 164 -26.37 -4.06 -0.14
C ILE A 164 -26.91 -5.06 0.90
N SER A 165 -26.06 -5.93 1.44
CA SER A 165 -26.47 -6.91 2.44
C SER A 165 -27.07 -6.28 3.70
N LEU A 166 -26.53 -5.13 4.15
CA LEU A 166 -27.06 -4.39 5.30
C LEU A 166 -28.43 -3.75 5.02
N LEU A 167 -28.68 -3.34 3.78
CA LEU A 167 -29.97 -2.74 3.39
C LEU A 167 -31.04 -3.82 3.15
N GLU A 168 -30.66 -5.07 2.88
CA GLU A 168 -31.59 -6.21 2.71
C GLU A 168 -32.15 -6.72 4.04
N THR A 169 -31.50 -6.45 5.17
CA THR A 169 -32.00 -6.86 6.50
C THR A 169 -33.15 -6.00 7.00
N THR A 170 -33.54 -4.95 6.27
CA THR A 170 -34.61 -4.03 6.63
C THR A 170 -35.62 -3.85 5.50
N ASN A 171 -36.91 -3.76 5.84
CA ASN A 171 -38.00 -3.47 4.91
C ASN A 171 -38.33 -1.96 4.83
N ASP A 172 -37.46 -1.09 5.35
CA ASP A 172 -37.69 0.36 5.32
C ASP A 172 -37.71 0.89 3.86
N PRO A 173 -38.72 1.68 3.47
CA PRO A 173 -38.84 2.22 2.11
C PRO A 173 -37.62 3.04 1.66
N ARG A 174 -36.95 3.74 2.59
CA ARG A 174 -35.74 4.53 2.31
C ARG A 174 -34.57 3.60 2.00
N ALA A 175 -34.43 2.51 2.76
CA ALA A 175 -33.40 1.49 2.51
C ALA A 175 -33.59 0.83 1.14
N GLN A 176 -34.83 0.49 0.77
CA GLN A 176 -35.15 -0.07 -0.54
C GLN A 176 -34.82 0.89 -1.70
N LYS A 177 -35.08 2.20 -1.55
CA LYS A 177 -34.72 3.21 -2.56
C LYS A 177 -33.21 3.30 -2.78
N VAL A 178 -32.42 3.24 -1.69
CA VAL A 178 -30.95 3.24 -1.77
C VAL A 178 -30.45 1.94 -2.42
N LEU A 179 -31.02 0.80 -2.03
CA LEU A 179 -30.69 -0.52 -2.57
C LEU A 179 -30.96 -0.61 -4.08
N ALA A 180 -32.09 -0.08 -4.56
CA ALA A 180 -32.39 0.00 -5.99
C ALA A 180 -31.33 0.81 -6.76
N LYS A 181 -30.91 1.95 -6.20
CA LYS A 181 -29.84 2.78 -6.79
C LYS A 181 -28.49 2.05 -6.83
N LEU A 182 -28.12 1.38 -5.74
CA LEU A 182 -26.87 0.61 -5.66
C LEU A 182 -26.84 -0.56 -6.65
N ARG A 183 -27.98 -1.24 -6.86
CA ARG A 183 -28.09 -2.32 -7.86
C ARG A 183 -28.00 -1.79 -9.29
N ALA A 184 -28.55 -0.62 -9.57
CA ALA A 184 -28.47 0.03 -10.88
C ALA A 184 -27.03 0.44 -11.26
N MET A 185 -26.19 0.76 -10.27
CA MET A 185 -24.77 1.14 -10.49
C MET A 185 -23.84 -0.06 -10.77
N LYS A 186 -24.35 -1.30 -10.75
CA LYS A 186 -23.59 -2.52 -11.08
C LYS A 186 -23.76 -2.97 -12.54
N LYS A 187 -24.41 -2.15 -13.38
CA LYS A 187 -24.38 -2.28 -14.85
C LYS A 187 -23.25 -1.44 -15.41
#